data_AF-A0A9D1IY82-F1
#
_entry.id   AF-A0A9D1IY82-F1
#
_cell.length_a   1.000
_cell.length_b   1.000
_cell.length_c   1.000
_cell.angle_alpha   90.00
_cell.angle_beta   90.00
_cell.angle_gamma   90.00
#
_symmetry.space_group_name_H-M   'P 1'
#
loop_
_entity.id
_entity.type
_entity.pdbx_description
1 polymer ?
#
loop_
_entity_poly.entity_id
_entity_poly.type
_entity_poly.pdbx_seq_one_letter_code
_entity_poly.pdbx_strand_id
1 'polypeptide(L)'
;MKNRVITISREFGSGGRTIGKRVAEALGIPCYDNELLLKIAQESGFHEAYVQEAGEYAPGGLLTNLFSHRDSIPNNADYLWRIQYKIISELAEEGPCVIVGRCADYILRDKADCLKVFIHADLAFRAKRIVQVYGERAESPEQRIREKDKRRAAYHRFYTDMKWGHAQNYDLTLNSGTLGIDRCVEIIKGLY
;
A
#
# COMPACT_ATOMS: atom_id res chain seq x y z
N MET A 1 -3.68 -25.93 -4.05
CA MET A 1 -2.94 -25.00 -4.94
C MET A 1 -2.88 -23.66 -4.23
N LYS A 2 -1.77 -22.91 -4.33
CA LYS A 2 -1.74 -21.55 -3.75
C LYS A 2 -2.62 -20.63 -4.59
N ASN A 3 -3.42 -19.76 -3.95
CA ASN A 3 -4.18 -18.74 -4.67
C ASN A 3 -3.22 -17.74 -5.31
N ARG A 4 -3.59 -17.24 -6.50
CA ARG A 4 -2.82 -16.20 -7.18
C ARG A 4 -3.24 -14.83 -6.66
N VAL A 5 -2.29 -14.08 -6.13
CA VAL A 5 -2.51 -12.75 -5.53
C VAL A 5 -1.65 -11.71 -6.25
N ILE A 6 -2.22 -10.52 -6.50
CA ILE A 6 -1.46 -9.39 -7.03
C ILE A 6 -1.27 -8.39 -5.90
N THR A 7 -0.03 -8.02 -5.58
CA THR A 7 0.26 -6.95 -4.63
C THR A 7 0.72 -5.70 -5.37
N ILE A 8 0.20 -4.54 -4.97
CA ILE A 8 0.52 -3.27 -5.63
C ILE A 8 1.07 -2.27 -4.61
N SER A 9 2.38 -2.11 -4.63
CA SER A 9 3.07 -0.98 -3.99
C SER A 9 3.16 0.20 -4.96
N ARG A 10 3.21 1.44 -4.43
CA ARG A 10 3.00 2.64 -5.25
C ARG A 10 3.44 3.94 -4.62
N GLU A 11 4.04 4.80 -5.44
CA GLU A 11 4.22 6.22 -5.13
C GLU A 11 2.87 6.95 -5.00
N PHE A 12 2.81 7.97 -4.15
CA PHE A 12 1.63 8.80 -4.02
C PHE A 12 1.42 9.62 -5.29
N GLY A 13 0.20 9.58 -5.84
CA GLY A 13 -0.10 10.26 -7.09
C GLY A 13 0.28 9.50 -8.36
N SER A 14 0.85 8.29 -8.29
CA SER A 14 1.11 7.47 -9.50
C SER A 14 -0.15 6.83 -10.08
N GLY A 15 -1.27 6.85 -9.34
CA GLY A 15 -2.49 6.15 -9.76
C GLY A 15 -2.45 4.64 -9.52
N GLY A 16 -1.45 4.10 -8.82
CA GLY A 16 -1.38 2.67 -8.47
C GLY A 16 -2.64 2.13 -7.77
N ARG A 17 -3.31 2.94 -6.94
CA ARG A 17 -4.60 2.58 -6.34
C ARG A 17 -5.70 2.37 -7.40
N THR A 18 -5.78 3.27 -8.38
CA THR A 18 -6.74 3.16 -9.49
C THR A 18 -6.43 1.95 -10.36
N ILE A 19 -5.15 1.72 -10.67
CA ILE A 19 -4.69 0.56 -11.43
C ILE A 19 -5.11 -0.73 -10.73
N GLY A 20 -4.86 -0.86 -9.42
CA GLY A 20 -5.22 -2.06 -8.68
C GLY A 20 -6.71 -2.39 -8.71
N LYS A 21 -7.57 -1.38 -8.48
CA LYS A 21 -9.02 -1.57 -8.57
C LYS A 21 -9.46 -2.03 -9.95
N ARG A 22 -8.92 -1.43 -11.01
CA ARG A 22 -9.27 -1.76 -12.40
C ARG A 22 -8.74 -3.11 -12.86
N VAL A 23 -7.56 -3.51 -12.36
CA VAL A 23 -7.03 -4.87 -12.58
C VAL A 23 -7.96 -5.90 -11.94
N ALA A 24 -8.36 -5.66 -10.68
CA ALA A 24 -9.25 -6.58 -9.96
C ALA A 24 -10.62 -6.70 -10.65
N GLU A 25 -11.21 -5.57 -11.05
CA GLU A 25 -12.45 -5.52 -11.82
C GLU A 25 -12.34 -6.29 -13.15
N ALA A 26 -11.26 -6.06 -13.91
CA ALA A 26 -11.05 -6.73 -15.19
C ALA A 26 -10.83 -8.25 -15.05
N LEU A 27 -10.32 -8.71 -13.91
CA LEU A 27 -10.09 -10.12 -13.59
C LEU A 27 -11.26 -10.79 -12.87
N GLY A 28 -12.28 -10.03 -12.44
CA GLY A 28 -13.39 -10.55 -11.65
C GLY A 28 -13.01 -11.02 -10.25
N ILE A 29 -11.98 -10.42 -9.64
CA ILE A 29 -11.48 -10.77 -8.30
C ILE A 29 -11.57 -9.57 -7.34
N PRO A 30 -11.64 -9.78 -6.01
CA PRO A 30 -11.71 -8.68 -5.05
C PRO A 30 -10.44 -7.81 -5.01
N CYS A 31 -10.62 -6.52 -4.68
CA CYS A 31 -9.53 -5.56 -4.46
C CYS A 31 -9.54 -5.03 -3.04
N TYR A 32 -8.53 -5.37 -2.24
CA TYR A 32 -8.38 -4.90 -0.88
C TYR A 32 -7.46 -3.68 -0.81
N ASP A 33 -8.08 -2.55 -0.43
CA ASP A 33 -7.42 -1.26 -0.22
C ASP A 33 -8.01 -0.57 1.02
N ASN A 34 -9.03 0.28 0.87
CA ASN A 34 -9.71 0.88 2.02
C ASN A 34 -10.46 -0.16 2.86
N GLU A 35 -10.98 -1.22 2.23
CA GLU A 35 -11.68 -2.30 2.95
C GLU A 35 -10.77 -3.07 3.90
N LEU A 36 -9.48 -3.19 3.55
CA LEU A 36 -8.46 -3.76 4.45
C LEU A 36 -8.29 -2.87 5.70
N LEU A 37 -8.34 -1.56 5.51
CA LEU A 37 -8.27 -0.57 6.57
C LEU A 37 -9.44 -0.72 7.56
N LEU A 38 -10.65 -0.91 7.03
CA LEU A 38 -11.85 -1.16 7.84
C LEU A 38 -11.72 -2.45 8.66
N LYS A 39 -11.28 -3.55 8.02
CA LYS A 39 -11.07 -4.84 8.70
C LYS A 39 -10.04 -4.73 9.83
N ILE A 40 -8.91 -4.06 9.59
CA ILE A 40 -7.88 -3.84 10.61
C ILE A 40 -8.43 -2.97 11.74
N ALA A 41 -9.17 -1.90 11.45
CA ALA A 41 -9.78 -1.04 12.47
C ALA A 41 -10.76 -1.82 13.35
N GLN A 42 -11.64 -2.62 12.75
CA GLN A 42 -12.61 -3.45 13.46
C GLN A 42 -11.92 -4.49 14.36
N GLU A 43 -10.89 -5.18 13.86
CA GLU A 43 -10.21 -6.22 14.64
C GLU A 43 -9.28 -5.65 15.72
N SER A 44 -8.69 -4.48 15.47
CA SER A 44 -7.79 -3.82 16.44
C SER A 44 -8.52 -2.97 17.48
N GLY A 45 -9.78 -2.62 17.23
CA GLY A 45 -10.55 -1.68 18.05
C GLY A 45 -10.12 -0.22 17.90
N PHE A 46 -9.20 0.10 16.98
CA PHE A 46 -8.79 1.47 16.72
C PHE A 46 -9.68 2.16 15.67
N HIS A 47 -9.73 3.49 15.75
CA HIS A 47 -10.40 4.29 14.74
C HIS A 47 -9.69 4.19 13.37
N GLU A 48 -10.43 4.13 12.28
CA GLU A 48 -9.88 3.96 10.92
C GLU A 48 -8.81 4.99 10.57
N ALA A 49 -9.04 6.26 10.95
CA ALA A 49 -8.09 7.35 10.76
C ALA A 49 -6.73 7.04 11.42
N TYR A 50 -6.75 6.48 12.64
CA TYR A 50 -5.53 6.08 13.34
C TYR A 50 -4.84 4.91 12.64
N VAL A 51 -5.57 3.89 12.19
CA VAL A 51 -4.99 2.75 11.45
C VAL A 51 -4.39 3.22 10.12
N GLN A 52 -5.08 4.13 9.43
CA GLN A 52 -4.62 4.68 8.17
C GLN A 52 -3.28 5.37 8.35
N GLU A 53 -3.22 6.21 9.39
CA GLU A 53 -2.01 6.90 9.80
C GLU A 53 -0.94 5.90 10.21
N ALA A 54 -1.15 5.08 11.23
CA ALA A 54 -0.17 4.14 11.76
C ALA A 54 0.45 3.21 10.72
N GLY A 55 -0.32 2.69 9.75
CA GLY A 55 0.28 1.85 8.70
C GLY A 55 0.93 2.63 7.54
N GLU A 56 1.03 3.96 7.64
CA GLU A 56 1.92 4.81 6.87
C GLU A 56 3.11 5.33 7.72
N TYR A 57 3.14 5.14 9.05
CA TYR A 57 4.20 5.62 9.94
C TYR A 57 5.01 4.49 10.58
N ALA A 58 6.34 4.56 10.48
CA ALA A 58 7.20 3.66 11.24
C ALA A 58 7.08 3.92 12.76
N PRO A 59 7.14 2.88 13.61
CA PRO A 59 7.24 3.03 15.06
C PRO A 59 8.51 3.81 15.43
N GLY A 60 8.40 4.77 16.38
CA GLY A 60 9.54 5.52 16.91
C GLY A 60 9.92 6.80 16.13
N GLY A 61 9.08 7.26 15.18
CA GLY A 61 9.23 8.59 14.59
C GLY A 61 8.87 9.71 15.59
N LEU A 62 9.36 10.93 15.34
CA LEU A 62 9.17 12.09 16.24
C LEU A 62 7.68 12.35 16.59
N LEU A 63 6.74 11.99 15.70
CA LEU A 63 5.31 12.13 15.94
C LEU A 63 4.66 10.95 16.69
N THR A 64 5.29 9.77 16.68
CA THR A 64 4.76 8.59 17.37
C THR A 64 4.78 8.79 18.90
N ASN A 65 5.76 9.55 19.41
CA ASN A 65 5.91 9.85 20.84
C ASN A 65 4.79 10.74 21.44
N LEU A 66 4.05 11.51 20.63
CA LEU A 66 2.91 12.28 21.13
C LEU A 66 1.66 11.43 21.35
N PHE A 67 1.52 10.31 20.65
CA PHE A 67 0.34 9.44 20.72
C PHE A 67 0.53 8.21 21.61
N SER A 68 1.74 7.94 22.09
CA SER A 68 2.11 6.75 22.87
C SER A 68 2.04 6.91 24.39
N HIS A 69 1.40 7.97 24.92
CA HIS A 69 1.22 8.21 26.37
C HIS A 69 0.20 7.26 27.06
N ARG A 70 0.17 5.97 26.72
CA ARG A 70 -0.50 4.94 27.53
C ARG A 70 0.44 3.78 27.78
N ASP A 71 1.18 3.91 28.88
CA ASP A 71 2.04 2.87 29.45
C ASP A 71 1.19 1.65 29.84
N SER A 72 1.29 0.55 29.07
CA SER A 72 1.00 -0.87 29.41
C SER A 72 0.53 -1.74 28.23
N ILE A 73 0.47 -1.23 27.00
CA ILE A 73 0.05 -1.98 25.81
C ILE A 73 1.29 -2.36 24.97
N PRO A 74 1.42 -3.58 24.41
CA PRO A 74 2.44 -3.84 23.39
C PRO A 74 2.34 -2.74 22.34
N ASN A 75 3.46 -2.07 22.02
CA ASN A 75 3.53 -0.88 21.18
C ASN A 75 2.45 -0.95 20.07
N ASN A 76 1.49 -0.01 20.07
CA ASN A 76 0.29 -0.08 19.22
C ASN A 76 0.63 -0.39 17.76
N ALA A 77 1.79 0.05 17.29
CA ALA A 77 2.26 -0.22 15.95
C ALA A 77 2.65 -1.70 15.71
N ASP A 78 3.26 -2.39 16.67
CA ASP A 78 3.54 -3.83 16.59
C ASP A 78 2.26 -4.66 16.68
N TYR A 79 1.31 -4.22 17.51
CA TYR A 79 -0.01 -4.84 17.57
C TYR A 79 -0.78 -4.68 16.24
N LEU A 80 -0.81 -3.47 15.68
CA LEU A 80 -1.38 -3.22 14.36
C LEU A 80 -0.68 -3.99 13.24
N TRP A 81 0.65 -4.10 13.31
CA TRP A 81 1.41 -4.92 12.37
C TRP A 81 1.00 -6.39 12.42
N ARG A 82 0.85 -6.97 13.61
CA ARG A 82 0.40 -8.36 13.79
C ARG A 82 -1.00 -8.59 13.22
N ILE A 83 -1.93 -7.67 13.46
CA ILE A 83 -3.29 -7.75 12.90
C ILE A 83 -3.26 -7.64 11.38
N GLN A 84 -2.54 -6.66 10.84
CA GLN A 84 -2.38 -6.49 9.39
C GLN A 84 -1.78 -7.74 8.74
N TYR A 85 -0.73 -8.32 9.36
CA TYR A 85 -0.09 -9.54 8.90
C TYR A 85 -1.07 -10.72 8.85
N LYS A 86 -1.87 -10.89 9.91
CA LYS A 86 -2.91 -11.91 10.00
C LYS A 86 -3.96 -11.72 8.91
N ILE A 87 -4.61 -10.55 8.84
CA ILE A 87 -5.70 -10.28 7.89
C ILE A 87 -5.23 -10.43 6.44
N ILE A 88 -4.06 -9.88 6.08
CA ILE A 88 -3.54 -10.02 4.70
C ILE A 88 -3.27 -11.49 4.36
N SER A 89 -2.79 -12.29 5.32
CA SER A 89 -2.58 -13.72 5.11
C SER A 89 -3.90 -14.45 4.89
N GLU A 90 -4.91 -14.17 5.72
CA GLU A 90 -6.24 -14.78 5.64
C GLU A 90 -6.92 -14.45 4.31
N LEU A 91 -6.88 -13.19 3.86
CA LEU A 91 -7.45 -12.78 2.58
C LEU A 91 -6.80 -13.50 1.37
N ALA A 92 -5.50 -13.77 1.45
CA ALA A 92 -4.80 -14.54 0.42
C ALA A 92 -5.14 -16.04 0.46
N GLU A 93 -5.52 -16.57 1.62
CA GLU A 93 -5.97 -17.96 1.80
C GLU A 93 -7.43 -18.14 1.35
N GLU A 94 -8.29 -17.14 1.56
CA GLU A 94 -9.70 -17.13 1.14
C GLU A 94 -9.86 -17.28 -0.39
N GLY A 95 -9.02 -16.61 -1.18
CA GLY A 95 -9.11 -16.69 -2.62
C GLY A 95 -8.18 -15.74 -3.38
N PRO A 96 -8.23 -15.76 -4.73
CA PRO A 96 -7.49 -14.84 -5.56
C PRO A 96 -7.93 -13.39 -5.33
N CYS A 97 -6.99 -12.45 -5.24
CA CYS A 97 -7.30 -11.05 -4.96
C CYS A 97 -6.18 -10.08 -5.40
N VAL A 98 -6.51 -8.79 -5.40
CA VAL A 98 -5.54 -7.69 -5.51
C VAL A 98 -5.44 -6.96 -4.18
N ILE A 99 -4.22 -6.74 -3.65
CA ILE A 99 -3.99 -6.02 -2.40
C ILE A 99 -3.09 -4.80 -2.65
N VAL A 100 -3.53 -3.61 -2.22
CA VAL A 100 -2.82 -2.35 -2.48
C VAL A 100 -2.07 -1.85 -1.23
N GLY A 101 -0.75 -1.96 -1.24
CA GLY A 101 0.15 -1.43 -0.21
C GLY A 101 0.28 -2.30 1.04
N ARG A 102 0.45 -1.64 2.21
CA ARG A 102 0.47 -2.28 3.54
C ARG A 102 1.49 -3.42 3.68
N CYS A 103 2.62 -3.30 2.98
CA CYS A 103 3.68 -4.32 2.92
C CYS A 103 3.18 -5.72 2.49
N ALA A 104 2.07 -5.80 1.75
CA ALA A 104 1.50 -7.07 1.30
C ALA A 104 2.51 -7.88 0.45
N ASP A 105 3.34 -7.19 -0.33
CA ASP A 105 4.46 -7.76 -1.09
C ASP A 105 5.41 -8.58 -0.21
N TYR A 106 5.72 -8.07 0.98
CA TYR A 106 6.57 -8.76 1.94
C TYR A 106 5.80 -9.82 2.71
N ILE A 107 4.61 -9.51 3.21
CA ILE A 107 3.80 -10.41 4.05
C ILE A 107 3.49 -11.72 3.31
N LEU A 108 3.21 -11.65 2.01
CA LEU A 108 2.78 -12.79 1.20
C LEU A 108 3.90 -13.53 0.47
N ARG A 109 5.17 -13.07 0.57
CA ARG A 109 6.31 -13.56 -0.22
C ARG A 109 6.51 -15.08 -0.21
N ASP A 110 6.17 -15.75 0.89
CA ASP A 110 6.31 -17.20 1.06
C ASP A 110 4.94 -17.91 1.21
N LYS A 111 3.84 -17.14 1.22
CA LYS A 111 2.50 -17.63 1.55
C LYS A 111 1.60 -17.86 0.33
N ALA A 112 1.67 -16.98 -0.66
CA ALA A 112 0.83 -17.04 -1.85
C ALA A 112 1.66 -17.12 -3.15
N ASP A 113 1.04 -17.51 -4.25
CA ASP A 113 1.60 -17.27 -5.58
C ASP A 113 1.36 -15.79 -5.90
N CYS A 114 2.38 -14.95 -5.65
CA CYS A 114 2.21 -13.51 -5.61
C CYS A 114 2.94 -12.80 -6.75
N LEU A 115 2.20 -12.09 -7.60
CA LEU A 115 2.75 -11.11 -8.54
C LEU A 115 2.94 -9.78 -7.80
N LYS A 116 4.20 -9.39 -7.55
CA LYS A 116 4.56 -8.16 -6.83
C LYS A 116 4.78 -7.02 -7.81
N VAL A 117 3.92 -6.00 -7.77
CA VAL A 117 3.95 -4.86 -8.69
C VAL A 117 4.27 -3.57 -7.96
N PHE A 118 5.14 -2.74 -8.54
CA PHE A 118 5.39 -1.38 -8.09
C PHE A 118 4.99 -0.34 -9.15
N ILE A 119 4.14 0.61 -8.79
CA ILE A 119 3.70 1.69 -9.69
C ILE A 119 4.34 3.03 -9.30
N HIS A 120 5.10 3.60 -10.23
CA HIS A 120 5.77 4.89 -10.08
C HIS A 120 5.40 5.85 -11.22
N ALA A 121 5.77 7.12 -11.07
CA ALA A 121 5.70 8.14 -12.11
C ALA A 121 6.61 9.33 -11.80
N ASP A 122 6.91 10.16 -12.79
CA ASP A 122 7.62 11.42 -12.55
C ASP A 122 6.82 12.37 -11.64
N LEU A 123 7.53 13.29 -10.99
CA LEU A 123 6.93 14.18 -10.00
C LEU A 123 5.86 15.10 -10.63
N ALA A 124 6.04 15.55 -11.87
CA ALA A 124 5.12 16.48 -12.53
C ALA A 124 3.78 15.80 -12.85
N PHE A 125 3.83 14.56 -13.37
CA PHE A 125 2.64 13.74 -13.58
C PHE A 125 1.88 13.52 -12.26
N ARG A 126 2.61 13.14 -11.20
CA ARG A 126 2.01 12.89 -9.88
C ARG A 126 1.38 14.17 -9.31
N ALA A 127 2.08 15.30 -9.37
CA ALA A 127 1.62 16.59 -8.88
C ALA A 127 0.31 17.00 -9.55
N LYS A 128 0.26 16.96 -10.89
CA LYS A 128 -0.96 17.24 -11.66
C LYS A 128 -2.09 16.31 -11.26
N ARG A 129 -1.82 15.00 -11.15
CA ARG A 129 -2.84 14.00 -10.82
C ARG A 129 -3.40 14.19 -9.41
N ILE A 130 -2.58 14.49 -8.41
CA ILE A 130 -3.11 14.65 -7.04
C ILE A 130 -3.97 15.90 -6.89
N VAL A 131 -3.69 16.97 -7.65
CA VAL A 131 -4.56 18.15 -7.69
C VAL A 131 -5.89 17.79 -8.36
N GLN A 132 -5.85 17.10 -9.50
CA GLN A 132 -7.06 16.66 -10.20
C GLN A 132 -7.95 15.72 -9.38
N VAL A 133 -7.36 14.79 -8.63
CA VAL A 133 -8.08 13.75 -7.90
C VAL A 133 -8.48 14.17 -6.49
N TYR A 134 -7.65 14.96 -5.80
CA TYR A 134 -7.84 15.29 -4.38
C TYR A 134 -8.01 16.78 -4.11
N GLY A 135 -7.99 17.61 -5.15
CA GLY A 135 -8.08 19.06 -5.03
C GLY A 135 -6.79 19.74 -4.57
N GLU A 136 -6.84 21.06 -4.68
CA GLU A 136 -5.82 21.96 -4.12
C GLU A 136 -5.87 21.97 -2.59
N ARG A 137 -4.72 22.28 -1.99
CA ARG A 137 -4.53 22.41 -0.54
C ARG A 137 -3.53 23.52 -0.29
N ALA A 138 -3.42 23.96 0.97
CA ALA A 138 -2.41 24.94 1.38
C ALA A 138 -0.98 24.44 1.13
N GLU A 139 -0.73 23.14 1.31
CA GLU A 139 0.55 22.49 1.00
C GLU A 139 0.69 22.25 -0.50
N SER A 140 1.89 22.46 -1.04
CA SER A 140 2.15 22.21 -2.46
C SER A 140 1.97 20.72 -2.80
N PRO A 141 1.56 20.40 -4.04
CA PRO A 141 1.48 19.01 -4.50
C PRO A 141 2.79 18.23 -4.29
N GLU A 142 3.93 18.86 -4.55
CA GLU A 142 5.25 18.24 -4.41
C GLU A 142 5.58 17.92 -2.96
N GLN A 143 5.22 18.82 -2.02
CA GLN A 143 5.40 18.58 -0.59
C GLN A 143 4.55 17.38 -0.14
N ARG A 144 3.26 17.37 -0.52
CA ARG A 144 2.33 16.27 -0.20
C ARG A 144 2.85 14.91 -0.70
N ILE A 145 3.41 14.88 -1.91
CA ILE A 145 4.00 13.67 -2.51
C ILE A 145 5.23 13.22 -1.72
N ARG A 146 6.19 14.11 -1.51
CA ARG A 146 7.44 13.79 -0.80
C ARG A 146 7.16 13.29 0.62
N GLU A 147 6.24 13.93 1.34
CA GLU A 147 5.89 13.52 2.69
C GLU A 147 5.26 12.13 2.73
N LYS A 148 4.26 11.85 1.88
CA LYS A 148 3.62 10.53 1.84
C LYS A 148 4.58 9.44 1.39
N ASP A 149 5.41 9.69 0.39
CA ASP A 149 6.37 8.69 -0.09
C ASP A 149 7.48 8.43 0.94
N LYS A 150 7.97 9.47 1.62
CA LYS A 150 8.91 9.33 2.75
C LYS A 150 8.32 8.46 3.87
N ARG A 151 7.06 8.70 4.23
CA ARG A 151 6.34 7.94 5.26
C ARG A 151 6.19 6.47 4.86
N ARG A 152 5.71 6.19 3.63
CA ARG A 152 5.60 4.82 3.09
C ARG A 152 6.93 4.09 3.02
N ALA A 153 7.98 4.77 2.57
CA ALA A 153 9.32 4.20 2.50
C ALA A 153 9.86 3.84 3.90
N ALA A 154 9.67 4.72 4.89
CA ALA A 154 10.09 4.48 6.26
C ALA A 154 9.31 3.29 6.89
N TYR A 155 7.98 3.27 6.74
CA TYR A 155 7.15 2.17 7.23
C TYR A 155 7.57 0.82 6.62
N HIS A 156 7.70 0.77 5.29
CA HIS A 156 8.10 -0.44 4.59
C HIS A 156 9.49 -0.89 5.03
N ARG A 157 10.47 0.02 5.09
CA ARG A 157 11.82 -0.31 5.56
C ARG A 157 11.83 -0.86 6.98
N PHE A 158 11.06 -0.26 7.90
CA PHE A 158 11.01 -0.69 9.28
C PHE A 158 10.56 -2.15 9.43
N TYR A 159 9.49 -2.55 8.72
CA TYR A 159 8.90 -3.88 8.89
C TYR A 159 9.50 -4.97 7.99
N THR A 160 10.25 -4.58 6.95
CA THR A 160 10.73 -5.52 5.92
C THR A 160 12.25 -5.53 5.78
N ASP A 161 12.94 -4.52 6.32
CA ASP A 161 14.34 -4.20 6.03
C ASP A 161 14.68 -4.05 4.53
N MET A 162 13.66 -3.85 3.69
CA MET A 162 13.81 -3.67 2.24
C MET A 162 13.76 -2.20 1.86
N LYS A 163 14.44 -1.84 0.76
CA LYS A 163 14.37 -0.49 0.20
C LYS A 163 13.10 -0.35 -0.66
N TRP A 164 12.11 0.40 -0.17
CA TRP A 164 10.87 0.64 -0.90
C TRP A 164 11.12 1.23 -2.29
N GLY A 165 10.44 0.70 -3.31
CA GLY A 165 10.61 1.09 -4.71
C GLY A 165 11.88 0.58 -5.41
N HIS A 166 12.73 -0.20 -4.73
CA HIS A 166 13.86 -0.87 -5.36
C HIS A 166 13.36 -2.00 -6.27
N ALA A 167 13.73 -1.97 -7.56
CA ALA A 167 13.12 -2.83 -8.58
C ALA A 167 13.22 -4.33 -8.26
N GLN A 168 14.34 -4.78 -7.70
CA GLN A 168 14.59 -6.18 -7.34
C GLN A 168 13.66 -6.74 -6.25
N ASN A 169 12.91 -5.87 -5.57
CA ASN A 169 11.92 -6.30 -4.58
C ASN A 169 10.58 -6.69 -5.21
N TYR A 170 10.38 -6.38 -6.49
CA TYR A 170 9.14 -6.53 -7.22
C TYR A 170 9.38 -7.32 -8.50
N ASP A 171 8.38 -8.04 -8.97
CA ASP A 171 8.43 -8.78 -10.23
C ASP A 171 8.20 -7.85 -11.43
N LEU A 172 7.45 -6.76 -11.20
CA LEU A 172 7.13 -5.77 -12.21
C LEU A 172 7.14 -4.34 -11.65
N THR A 173 7.87 -3.44 -12.31
CA THR A 173 7.82 -2.00 -12.01
C THR A 173 7.31 -1.24 -13.24
N LEU A 174 6.29 -0.40 -13.07
CA LEU A 174 5.65 0.32 -14.18
C LEU A 174 5.63 1.82 -13.94
N ASN A 175 6.09 2.56 -14.95
CA ASN A 175 5.94 4.01 -15.02
C ASN A 175 4.58 4.38 -15.62
N SER A 176 3.61 4.65 -14.74
CA SER A 176 2.25 5.06 -15.10
C SER A 176 2.16 6.43 -15.78
N GLY A 177 3.15 7.31 -15.58
CA GLY A 177 3.21 8.62 -16.24
C GLY A 177 3.53 8.49 -17.74
N THR A 178 4.39 7.54 -18.09
CA THR A 178 4.76 7.25 -19.48
C THR A 178 3.77 6.30 -20.16
N LEU A 179 3.38 5.22 -19.47
CA LEU A 179 2.53 4.18 -20.05
C LEU A 179 1.05 4.53 -20.06
N GLY A 180 0.62 5.38 -19.11
CA GLY A 180 -0.80 5.62 -18.83
C GLY A 180 -1.43 4.51 -17.98
N ILE A 181 -2.53 4.86 -17.30
CA ILE A 181 -3.23 3.97 -16.37
C ILE A 181 -3.78 2.73 -17.10
N ASP A 182 -4.41 2.91 -18.26
CA ASP A 182 -5.02 1.82 -19.04
C ASP A 182 -3.98 0.76 -19.44
N ARG A 183 -2.83 1.21 -19.95
CA ARG A 183 -1.77 0.29 -20.38
C ARG A 183 -1.18 -0.47 -19.20
N CYS A 184 -1.01 0.17 -18.05
CA CYS A 184 -0.56 -0.53 -16.84
C CYS A 184 -1.55 -1.63 -16.42
N VAL A 185 -2.87 -1.37 -16.48
CA VAL A 185 -3.90 -2.37 -16.18
C VAL A 185 -3.79 -3.56 -17.14
N GLU A 186 -3.68 -3.31 -18.45
CA GLU A 186 -3.56 -4.38 -19.45
C GLU A 186 -2.30 -5.22 -19.28
N ILE A 187 -1.15 -4.60 -18.96
CA ILE A 187 0.11 -5.32 -18.72
C ILE A 187 -0.03 -6.23 -17.50
N ILE A 188 -0.54 -5.72 -16.38
CA ILE A 188 -0.69 -6.51 -15.15
C ILE A 188 -1.67 -7.67 -15.38
N LYS A 189 -2.80 -7.39 -16.03
CA LYS A 189 -3.80 -8.41 -16.38
C LYS A 189 -3.21 -9.53 -17.24
N GLY A 190 -2.37 -9.18 -18.23
CA GLY A 190 -1.73 -10.17 -19.11
C GLY A 190 -0.69 -11.05 -18.43
N LEU A 191 -0.27 -10.72 -17.21
CA LEU A 191 0.67 -11.50 -16.41
C LEU A 191 -0.01 -12.34 -15.32
N TYR A 192 -1.31 -12.15 -15.10
CA TYR A 192 -2.15 -12.91 -14.17
C TYR A 192 -2.64 -14.21 -14.79
#